data_AF-A0A7V4H1C7-F1
#
_entry.id   AF-A0A7V4H1C7-F1
#
_cell.length_a   1.000
_cell.length_b   1.000
_cell.length_c   1.000
_cell.angle_alpha   90.00
_cell.angle_beta   90.00
_cell.angle_gamma   90.00
#
_symmetry.space_group_name_H-M   'P 1'
#
loop_
_entity.id
_entity.type
_entity.pdbx_description
1 polymer ?
#
loop_
_entity_poly.entity_id
_entity_poly.type
_entity_poly.pdbx_seq_one_letter_code
_entity_poly.pdbx_strand_id
1 'polypeptide(L)'
;MQAFPSGPPPLAARQPFTWSGVAALAVRPGIWGWCWTLLVALALGGAAGRFAATAWLPALDLAVRQLPDSGEIRGGRLYWPTNVASELVHTPYLAVRVNPRAAPAPGQAADVVIELLADEVSVQSLFGYWVFGYPRNWVIALNRPEVEPAWSAWRPHLSVLVGAGIAAFGVLCWVLTALLAAPVVRLLVALLRRAVTLGGCWRLGMAALLPGGLVVAGGLLLYAGHGFRLLDFLAAFGLAHLVGPWLALGAVWRLPRRRPVSPFAEPAAEPAVPAPESDEAPATEPPADSPFAAPPAPQPAANPFAPPPVESAPAPETAPTLESPPGASEVSPEQPLNPS
;
A
#
# COMPACT_ATOMS: atom_id res chain seq x y z
N MET A 1 -14.06 6.51 -25.48
CA MET A 1 -12.82 6.48 -24.66
C MET A 1 -12.39 7.93 -24.41
N GLN A 2 -12.16 8.35 -23.16
CA GLN A 2 -11.67 9.70 -22.90
C GLN A 2 -10.16 9.77 -23.13
N ALA A 3 -9.69 10.75 -23.91
CA ALA A 3 -8.28 11.04 -24.09
C ALA A 3 -7.71 11.56 -22.75
N PHE A 4 -6.80 10.78 -22.16
CA PHE A 4 -6.03 11.23 -21.00
C PHE A 4 -4.92 12.18 -21.47
N PRO A 5 -4.60 13.25 -20.71
CA PRO A 5 -3.47 14.11 -21.05
C PRO A 5 -2.17 13.30 -21.14
N SER A 6 -1.44 13.53 -22.24
CA SER A 6 -0.28 12.77 -22.75
C SER A 6 1.05 13.08 -22.07
N GLY A 7 1.06 13.88 -20.99
CA GLY A 7 2.25 14.13 -20.18
C GLY A 7 2.41 13.14 -19.02
N PRO A 8 3.65 12.81 -18.60
CA PRO A 8 3.86 12.11 -17.34
C PRO A 8 3.25 12.97 -16.22
N PRO A 9 2.37 12.40 -15.37
CA PRO A 9 1.80 13.19 -14.28
C PRO A 9 2.94 13.65 -13.36
N PRO A 10 2.84 14.87 -12.79
CA PRO A 10 3.84 15.39 -11.85
C PRO A 10 4.08 14.39 -10.72
N LEU A 11 5.31 14.29 -10.21
CA LEU A 11 5.72 13.29 -9.21
C LEU A 11 4.79 13.26 -7.97
N ALA A 12 4.27 14.42 -7.58
CA ALA A 12 3.29 14.57 -6.49
C ALA A 12 1.99 13.78 -6.72
N ALA A 13 1.59 13.55 -7.97
CA ALA A 13 0.42 12.76 -8.33
C ALA A 13 0.65 11.24 -8.26
N ARG A 14 1.84 10.77 -7.83
CA ARG A 14 2.17 9.34 -7.74
C ARG A 14 2.37 8.85 -6.30
N GLN A 15 2.18 9.70 -5.29
CA GLN A 15 2.43 9.36 -3.89
C GLN A 15 1.12 9.09 -3.13
N PRO A 16 1.00 8.01 -2.35
CA PRO A 16 -0.23 7.67 -1.63
C PRO A 16 -0.47 8.50 -0.35
N PHE A 17 0.33 9.54 -0.09
CA PHE A 17 0.29 10.31 1.16
C PHE A 17 -0.59 11.57 1.10
N THR A 18 -1.18 11.85 -0.07
CA THR A 18 -2.06 13.01 -0.27
C THR A 18 -3.37 12.58 -0.90
N TRP A 19 -4.45 13.33 -0.65
CA TRP A 19 -5.75 13.09 -1.28
C TRP A 19 -5.66 13.05 -2.81
N SER A 20 -4.89 13.96 -3.40
CA SER A 20 -4.70 14.04 -4.86
C SER A 20 -3.91 12.84 -5.40
N GLY A 21 -2.90 12.36 -4.68
CA GLY A 21 -2.11 11.21 -5.09
C GLY A 21 -2.87 9.89 -4.98
N VAL A 22 -3.66 9.70 -3.91
CA VAL A 22 -4.59 8.57 -3.78
C VAL A 22 -5.63 8.57 -4.90
N ALA A 23 -6.22 9.74 -5.22
CA ALA A 23 -7.15 9.90 -6.33
C ALA A 23 -6.51 9.58 -7.70
N ALA A 24 -5.27 10.02 -7.92
CA ALA A 24 -4.54 9.76 -9.16
C ALA A 24 -4.24 8.26 -9.35
N LEU A 25 -3.83 7.57 -8.28
CA LEU A 25 -3.62 6.11 -8.28
C LEU A 25 -4.91 5.35 -8.57
N ALA A 26 -6.08 5.85 -8.16
CA ALA A 26 -7.37 5.23 -8.44
C ALA A 26 -7.73 5.24 -9.94
N VAL A 27 -7.46 6.37 -10.63
CA VAL A 27 -7.95 6.61 -12.00
C VAL A 27 -7.14 5.86 -13.06
N ARG A 28 -5.80 5.79 -12.93
CA ARG A 28 -4.94 5.19 -13.98
C ARG A 28 -4.35 3.86 -13.55
N PRO A 29 -4.74 2.71 -14.14
CA PRO A 29 -4.09 1.42 -13.88
C PRO A 29 -2.61 1.50 -14.22
N GLY A 30 -1.75 1.05 -13.32
CA GLY A 30 -0.30 1.14 -13.49
C GLY A 30 0.45 0.48 -12.36
N ILE A 31 1.72 0.16 -12.63
CA ILE A 31 2.61 -0.58 -11.72
C ILE A 31 2.91 0.17 -10.42
N TRP A 32 2.81 1.51 -10.43
CA TRP A 32 3.13 2.37 -9.28
C TRP A 32 2.34 2.05 -8.01
N GLY A 33 1.06 1.67 -8.12
CA GLY A 33 0.28 1.29 -6.94
C GLY A 33 0.83 0.03 -6.26
N TRP A 34 1.26 -0.95 -7.06
CA TRP A 34 1.90 -2.16 -6.57
C TRP A 34 3.32 -1.90 -6.05
N CYS A 35 4.10 -1.02 -6.69
CA CYS A 35 5.42 -0.62 -6.17
C CYS A 35 5.31 -0.03 -4.76
N TRP A 36 4.35 0.88 -4.54
CA TRP A 36 4.13 1.43 -3.21
C TRP A 36 3.61 0.39 -2.21
N THR A 37 2.71 -0.49 -2.64
CA THR A 37 2.22 -1.58 -1.80
C THR A 37 3.36 -2.48 -1.34
N LEU A 38 4.25 -2.89 -2.26
CA LEU A 38 5.42 -3.70 -1.96
C LEU A 38 6.41 -2.95 -1.05
N LEU A 39 6.67 -1.67 -1.32
CA LEU A 39 7.57 -0.86 -0.48
C LEU A 39 7.09 -0.76 0.96
N VAL A 40 5.79 -0.45 1.16
CA VAL A 40 5.21 -0.36 2.51
C VAL A 40 5.12 -1.74 3.17
N ALA A 41 4.80 -2.80 2.42
CA ALA A 41 4.82 -4.16 2.93
C ALA A 41 6.22 -4.59 3.39
N LEU A 42 7.26 -4.27 2.61
CA LEU A 42 8.65 -4.53 2.98
C LEU A 42 9.08 -3.71 4.21
N ALA A 43 8.63 -2.46 4.33
CA ALA A 43 8.89 -1.67 5.52
C ALA A 43 8.24 -2.29 6.77
N LEU A 44 6.98 -2.71 6.67
CA LEU A 44 6.25 -3.39 7.75
C LEU A 44 6.90 -4.74 8.11
N GLY A 45 7.22 -5.56 7.11
CA GLY A 45 7.89 -6.84 7.31
C GLY A 45 9.30 -6.69 7.87
N GLY A 46 10.07 -5.71 7.39
CA GLY A 46 11.38 -5.36 7.92
C GLY A 46 11.31 -4.94 9.39
N ALA A 47 10.31 -4.12 9.76
CA ALA A 47 10.06 -3.76 11.15
C ALA A 47 9.72 -4.97 12.02
N ALA A 48 8.86 -5.87 11.55
CA ALA A 48 8.49 -7.09 12.27
C ALA A 48 9.66 -8.08 12.40
N GLY A 49 10.42 -8.29 11.33
CA GLY A 49 11.61 -9.13 11.35
C GLY A 49 12.69 -8.57 12.28
N ARG A 50 12.86 -7.24 12.30
CA ARG A 50 13.75 -6.57 13.26
C ARG A 50 13.27 -6.76 14.70
N PHE A 51 11.98 -6.53 14.98
CA PHE A 51 11.40 -6.77 16.29
C PHE A 51 11.62 -8.21 16.75
N ALA A 52 11.36 -9.19 15.89
CA ALA A 52 11.65 -10.59 16.19
C ALA A 52 13.13 -10.79 16.52
N ALA A 53 14.04 -10.25 15.72
CA ALA A 53 15.48 -10.38 15.91
C ALA A 53 16.03 -9.70 17.17
N THR A 54 15.43 -8.60 17.63
CA THR A 54 15.95 -7.82 18.77
C THR A 54 15.22 -8.08 20.09
N ALA A 55 13.95 -8.50 20.05
CA ALA A 55 13.13 -8.70 21.25
C ALA A 55 12.84 -10.18 21.51
N TRP A 56 12.33 -10.91 20.52
CA TRP A 56 11.85 -12.28 20.73
C TRP A 56 12.93 -13.35 20.62
N LEU A 57 13.76 -13.32 19.57
CA LEU A 57 14.82 -14.32 19.36
C LEU A 57 15.83 -14.34 20.51
N PRO A 58 16.30 -13.21 21.07
CA PRO A 58 17.17 -13.23 22.24
C PRO A 58 16.50 -13.81 23.50
N ALA A 59 15.21 -13.57 23.70
CA ALA A 59 14.45 -14.19 24.80
C ALA A 59 14.35 -15.71 24.61
N LEU A 60 14.10 -16.16 23.39
CA LEU A 60 14.08 -17.59 23.06
C LEU A 60 15.48 -18.23 23.17
N ASP A 61 16.56 -17.51 22.82
CA ASP A 61 17.93 -17.96 23.05
C ASP A 61 18.18 -18.28 24.53
N LEU A 62 17.70 -17.41 25.43
CA LEU A 62 17.79 -17.63 26.87
C LEU A 62 16.93 -18.82 27.31
N ALA A 63 15.69 -18.91 26.81
CA ALA A 63 14.80 -20.03 27.14
C ALA A 63 15.40 -21.38 26.73
N VAL A 64 15.97 -21.48 25.53
CA VAL A 64 16.62 -22.70 25.02
C VAL A 64 17.83 -23.07 25.87
N ARG A 65 18.66 -22.10 26.28
CA ARG A 65 19.82 -22.34 27.15
C ARG A 65 19.44 -22.80 28.56
N GLN A 66 18.27 -22.40 29.04
CA GLN A 66 17.74 -22.80 30.35
C GLN A 66 16.97 -24.12 30.33
N LEU A 67 16.81 -24.74 29.15
CA LEU A 67 16.17 -26.05 29.09
C LEU A 67 17.01 -27.10 29.86
N PRO A 68 16.34 -28.03 30.56
CA PRO A 68 17.00 -29.15 31.20
C PRO A 68 17.56 -30.15 30.16
N ASP A 69 18.44 -31.04 30.62
CA ASP A 69 19.01 -32.11 29.77
C ASP A 69 18.00 -33.22 29.43
N SER A 70 16.88 -33.29 30.14
CA SER A 70 15.77 -34.21 29.87
C SER A 70 14.45 -33.46 29.97
N GLY A 71 13.47 -33.78 29.13
CA GLY A 71 12.20 -33.07 29.05
C GLY A 71 11.50 -33.41 27.75
N GLU A 72 10.22 -33.78 27.81
CA GLU A 72 9.45 -34.15 26.63
C GLU A 72 7.95 -33.89 26.84
N ILE A 73 7.24 -33.56 25.77
CA ILE A 73 5.80 -33.74 25.70
C ILE A 73 5.54 -35.05 24.95
N ARG A 74 4.85 -36.00 25.60
CA ARG A 74 4.52 -37.29 25.01
C ARG A 74 3.14 -37.74 25.47
N GLY A 75 2.35 -38.29 24.54
CA GLY A 75 1.02 -38.80 24.88
C GLY A 75 0.05 -37.72 25.37
N GLY A 76 0.27 -36.47 24.98
CA GLY A 76 -0.53 -35.33 25.45
C GLY A 76 -0.19 -34.85 26.86
N ARG A 77 0.98 -35.20 27.40
CA ARG A 77 1.44 -34.75 28.72
C ARG A 77 2.88 -34.25 28.69
N LEU A 78 3.16 -33.25 29.51
CA LEU A 78 4.49 -32.72 29.77
C LEU A 78 5.20 -33.56 30.84
N TYR A 79 6.37 -34.08 30.48
CA TYR A 79 7.30 -34.73 31.38
C TYR A 79 8.45 -33.76 31.64
N TRP A 80 8.50 -33.20 32.85
CA TRP A 80 9.51 -32.23 33.29
C TRP A 80 10.35 -32.80 34.45
N PRO A 81 11.70 -32.73 34.43
CA PRO A 81 12.54 -33.50 35.35
C PRO A 81 12.37 -33.14 36.83
N THR A 82 12.25 -31.85 37.12
CA THR A 82 12.09 -31.37 38.50
C THR A 82 10.65 -31.47 38.96
N ASN A 83 9.70 -31.56 38.02
CA ASN A 83 8.26 -31.48 38.28
C ASN A 83 7.88 -30.29 39.22
N VAL A 84 8.66 -29.21 39.14
CA VAL A 84 8.49 -27.95 39.88
C VAL A 84 8.32 -26.83 38.87
N ALA A 85 7.56 -25.80 39.23
CA ALA A 85 7.40 -24.63 38.39
C ALA A 85 8.73 -23.90 38.19
N SER A 86 9.09 -23.61 36.94
CA SER A 86 10.33 -22.93 36.56
C SER A 86 10.07 -21.91 35.47
N GLU A 87 10.65 -20.72 35.62
CA GLU A 87 10.63 -19.68 34.59
C GLU A 87 11.89 -19.83 33.71
N LEU A 88 11.71 -20.09 32.42
CA LEU A 88 12.81 -20.29 31.46
C LEU A 88 13.34 -18.96 30.92
N VAL A 89 12.46 -17.97 30.79
CA VAL A 89 12.85 -16.61 30.43
C VAL A 89 11.80 -15.62 30.89
N HIS A 90 12.27 -14.44 31.28
CA HIS A 90 11.43 -13.30 31.60
C HIS A 90 11.96 -12.05 30.91
N THR A 91 11.16 -11.49 30.00
CA THR A 91 11.42 -10.18 29.38
C THR A 91 10.13 -9.37 29.33
N PRO A 92 10.18 -8.04 29.12
CA PRO A 92 8.98 -7.23 28.96
C PRO A 92 8.07 -7.70 27.80
N TYR A 93 8.64 -8.28 26.75
CA TYR A 93 7.91 -8.71 25.55
C TYR A 93 7.38 -10.15 25.66
N LEU A 94 8.20 -11.04 26.20
CA LEU A 94 7.96 -12.49 26.22
C LEU A 94 8.44 -13.11 27.53
N ALA A 95 7.58 -13.89 28.17
CA ALA A 95 7.95 -14.81 29.24
C ALA A 95 7.58 -16.24 28.85
N VAL A 96 8.47 -17.19 29.13
CA VAL A 96 8.22 -18.62 28.95
C VAL A 96 8.38 -19.33 30.29
N ARG A 97 7.34 -20.03 30.70
CA ARG A 97 7.24 -20.68 32.01
C ARG A 97 6.82 -22.12 31.85
N VAL A 98 7.26 -22.95 32.79
CA VAL A 98 6.88 -24.36 32.90
C VAL A 98 6.26 -24.55 34.26
N ASN A 99 5.03 -25.05 34.32
CA ASN A 99 4.25 -25.19 35.54
C ASN A 99 3.49 -26.54 35.54
N PRO A 100 4.20 -27.66 35.72
CA PRO A 100 3.62 -29.00 35.58
C PRO A 100 2.63 -29.36 36.70
N ARG A 101 2.55 -28.55 37.77
CA ARG A 101 1.61 -28.75 38.89
C ARG A 101 0.47 -27.75 38.93
N ALA A 102 0.37 -26.86 37.93
CA ALA A 102 -0.59 -25.76 37.92
C ALA A 102 -0.58 -24.94 39.23
N ALA A 103 0.62 -24.67 39.76
CA ALA A 103 0.78 -23.81 40.93
C ALA A 103 0.34 -22.37 40.57
N PRO A 104 -0.20 -21.57 41.52
CA PRO A 104 -0.57 -20.19 41.24
C PRO A 104 0.61 -19.41 40.66
N ALA A 105 0.46 -18.90 39.44
CA ALA A 105 1.53 -18.18 38.76
C ALA A 105 1.63 -16.74 39.30
N PRO A 106 2.86 -16.19 39.45
CA PRO A 106 3.02 -14.76 39.71
C PRO A 106 2.48 -13.95 38.53
N GLY A 107 1.99 -12.74 38.84
CA GLY A 107 1.26 -11.87 37.90
C GLY A 107 1.94 -11.62 36.55
N GLN A 108 1.15 -11.19 35.58
CA GLN A 108 1.59 -10.94 34.21
C GLN A 108 2.41 -9.64 34.14
N ALA A 109 3.72 -9.78 33.96
CA ALA A 109 4.63 -8.65 33.75
C ALA A 109 5.17 -8.54 32.30
N ALA A 110 4.93 -9.55 31.47
CA ALA A 110 5.29 -9.57 30.06
C ALA A 110 4.06 -9.40 29.16
N ASP A 111 4.26 -8.81 27.99
CA ASP A 111 3.22 -8.59 26.98
C ASP A 111 2.63 -9.91 26.45
N VAL A 112 3.45 -10.95 26.33
CA VAL A 112 3.06 -12.32 26.02
C VAL A 112 3.68 -13.28 27.02
N VAL A 113 2.86 -14.13 27.64
CA VAL A 113 3.30 -15.21 28.53
C VAL A 113 2.91 -16.54 27.92
N ILE A 114 3.87 -17.42 27.71
CA ILE A 114 3.66 -18.81 27.30
C ILE A 114 3.92 -19.69 28.52
N GLU A 115 2.91 -20.44 28.95
CA GLU A 115 3.01 -21.33 30.10
C GLU A 115 2.74 -22.77 29.68
N LEU A 116 3.70 -23.65 29.93
CA LEU A 116 3.63 -25.08 29.66
C LEU A 116 3.11 -25.78 30.93
N LEU A 117 1.88 -26.28 30.90
CA LEU A 117 1.23 -27.00 32.00
C LEU A 117 1.38 -28.52 31.82
N ALA A 118 0.70 -29.31 32.66
CA ALA A 118 0.82 -30.77 32.65
C ALA A 118 0.32 -31.41 31.35
N ASP A 119 -0.78 -30.93 30.79
CA ASP A 119 -1.49 -31.51 29.64
C ASP A 119 -1.84 -30.48 28.56
N GLU A 120 -1.52 -29.21 28.81
CA GLU A 120 -1.85 -28.10 27.94
C GLU A 120 -0.76 -27.03 27.93
N VAL A 121 -0.76 -26.20 26.89
CA VAL A 121 0.00 -24.96 26.83
C VAL A 121 -0.97 -23.79 26.82
N SER A 122 -0.73 -22.80 27.66
CA SER A 122 -1.49 -21.56 27.67
C SER A 122 -0.67 -20.40 27.14
N VAL A 123 -1.33 -19.49 26.42
CA VAL A 123 -0.76 -18.25 25.90
C VAL A 123 -1.62 -17.11 26.43
N GLN A 124 -1.01 -16.24 27.23
CA GLN A 124 -1.66 -15.12 27.88
C GLN A 124 -1.11 -13.83 27.29
N SER A 125 -1.99 -12.92 26.89
CA SER A 125 -1.62 -11.59 26.39
C SER A 125 -2.76 -10.62 26.68
N LEU A 126 -2.58 -9.35 26.33
CA LEU A 126 -3.64 -8.35 26.40
C LEU A 126 -4.88 -8.76 25.57
N PHE A 127 -4.67 -9.54 24.51
CA PHE A 127 -5.75 -10.06 23.64
C PHE A 127 -6.50 -11.25 24.22
N GLY A 128 -6.22 -11.64 25.47
CA GLY A 128 -6.91 -12.70 26.18
C GLY A 128 -6.03 -13.90 26.50
N TYR A 129 -6.72 -14.97 26.90
CA TYR A 129 -6.14 -16.20 27.40
C TYR A 129 -6.53 -17.36 26.48
N TRP A 130 -5.53 -18.03 25.93
CA TRP A 130 -5.69 -19.11 24.96
C TRP A 130 -5.06 -20.38 25.50
N VAL A 131 -5.74 -21.51 25.37
CA VAL A 131 -5.27 -22.81 25.87
C VAL A 131 -5.34 -23.85 24.77
N PHE A 132 -4.27 -24.62 24.65
CA PHE A 132 -4.13 -25.67 23.65
C PHE A 132 -3.68 -26.96 24.33
N GLY A 133 -4.49 -28.02 24.24
CA GLY A 133 -4.09 -29.34 24.71
C GLY A 133 -2.96 -29.93 23.86
N TYR A 134 -2.04 -30.66 24.50
CA TYR A 134 -0.96 -31.29 23.76
C TYR A 134 -1.46 -32.40 22.82
N PRO A 135 -0.93 -32.52 21.59
CA PRO A 135 -1.28 -33.60 20.68
C PRO A 135 -0.85 -34.96 21.27
N ARG A 136 -1.78 -35.93 21.29
CA ARG A 136 -1.53 -37.26 21.90
C ARG A 136 -0.61 -38.15 21.07
N ASN A 137 -0.53 -37.90 19.77
CA ASN A 137 0.17 -38.72 18.80
C ASN A 137 1.59 -38.23 18.48
N TRP A 138 2.04 -37.12 19.08
CA TRP A 138 3.35 -36.54 18.81
C TRP A 138 4.24 -36.66 20.05
N VAL A 139 5.55 -36.73 19.79
CA VAL A 139 6.59 -36.59 20.81
C VAL A 139 7.33 -35.30 20.48
N ILE A 140 7.28 -34.33 21.39
CA ILE A 140 7.96 -33.04 21.23
C ILE A 140 9.06 -32.99 22.28
N ALA A 141 10.31 -33.00 21.83
CA ALA A 141 11.45 -32.87 22.72
C ALA A 141 11.50 -31.45 23.31
N LEU A 142 11.67 -31.39 24.62
CA LEU A 142 11.79 -30.17 25.43
C LEU A 142 13.07 -30.25 26.28
N ASN A 143 14.11 -30.83 25.68
CA ASN A 143 15.42 -30.97 26.28
C ASN A 143 16.44 -30.16 25.48
N ARG A 144 17.46 -29.65 26.17
CA ARG A 144 18.51 -28.85 25.56
C ARG A 144 19.27 -29.58 24.43
N PRO A 145 19.71 -30.85 24.58
CA PRO A 145 20.49 -31.54 23.55
C PRO A 145 19.80 -31.66 22.19
N GLU A 146 18.46 -31.75 22.15
CA GLU A 146 17.70 -31.83 20.89
C GLU A 146 17.25 -30.46 20.40
N VAL A 147 16.80 -29.57 21.30
CA VAL A 147 16.26 -28.27 20.93
C VAL A 147 17.36 -27.29 20.51
N GLU A 148 18.50 -27.28 21.19
CA GLU A 148 19.58 -26.31 20.93
C GLU A 148 20.17 -26.42 19.51
N PRO A 149 20.50 -27.62 18.98
CA PRO A 149 20.94 -27.76 17.60
C PRO A 149 19.88 -27.29 16.58
N ALA A 150 18.62 -27.72 16.77
CA ALA A 150 17.53 -27.33 15.89
C ALA A 150 17.28 -25.81 15.91
N TRP A 151 17.30 -25.21 17.10
CA TRP A 151 17.19 -23.78 17.29
C TRP A 151 18.33 -23.04 16.60
N SER A 152 19.57 -23.48 16.79
CA SER A 152 20.75 -22.85 16.17
C SER A 152 20.68 -22.84 14.63
N ALA A 153 20.13 -23.91 14.04
CA ALA A 153 19.96 -24.03 12.60
C ALA A 153 18.88 -23.08 12.06
N TRP A 154 17.74 -22.96 12.75
CA TRP A 154 16.59 -22.18 12.26
C TRP A 154 16.62 -20.70 12.65
N ARG A 155 17.22 -20.35 13.80
CA ARG A 155 17.28 -18.99 14.34
C ARG A 155 17.58 -17.89 13.30
N PRO A 156 18.62 -17.97 12.43
CA PRO A 156 18.89 -16.90 11.47
C PRO A 156 17.78 -16.71 10.43
N HIS A 157 17.00 -17.76 10.14
CA HIS A 157 15.93 -17.72 9.16
C HIS A 157 14.59 -17.24 9.76
N LEU A 158 14.37 -17.46 11.05
CA LEU A 158 13.09 -17.14 11.71
C LEU A 158 12.71 -15.66 11.61
N SER A 159 13.65 -14.73 11.80
CA SER A 159 13.37 -13.29 11.68
C SER A 159 12.95 -12.89 10.26
N VAL A 160 13.59 -13.47 9.24
CA VAL A 160 13.25 -13.25 7.83
C VAL A 160 11.89 -13.85 7.51
N LEU A 161 11.60 -15.06 7.99
CA LEU A 161 10.31 -15.71 7.81
C LEU A 161 9.17 -14.95 8.50
N VAL A 162 9.38 -14.46 9.72
CA VAL A 162 8.42 -13.60 10.43
C VAL A 162 8.20 -12.32 9.64
N GLY A 163 9.27 -11.64 9.23
CA GLY A 163 9.15 -10.41 8.45
C GLY A 163 8.41 -10.60 7.11
N ALA A 164 8.78 -11.64 6.35
CA ALA A 164 8.13 -11.98 5.08
C ALA A 164 6.66 -12.38 5.29
N GLY A 165 6.37 -13.17 6.34
CA GLY A 165 5.02 -13.57 6.71
C GLY A 165 4.13 -12.37 7.06
N ILE A 166 4.63 -11.43 7.87
CA ILE A 166 3.91 -10.22 8.24
C ILE A 166 3.72 -9.29 7.02
N ALA A 167 4.71 -9.16 6.14
CA ALA A 167 4.57 -8.40 4.90
C ALA A 167 3.46 -8.98 4.00
N ALA A 168 3.50 -10.29 3.77
CA ALA A 168 2.51 -10.99 2.95
C ALA A 168 1.10 -10.90 3.56
N PHE A 169 0.99 -11.12 4.86
CA PHE A 169 -0.26 -10.99 5.60
C PHE A 169 -0.80 -9.56 5.56
N GLY A 170 0.05 -8.54 5.73
CA GLY A 170 -0.33 -7.13 5.61
C GLY A 170 -0.89 -6.80 4.23
N VAL A 171 -0.24 -7.26 3.15
CA VAL A 171 -0.77 -7.10 1.79
C VAL A 171 -2.12 -7.78 1.64
N LEU A 172 -2.27 -9.01 2.12
CA LEU A 172 -3.54 -9.73 2.08
C LEU A 172 -4.65 -8.94 2.81
N CYS A 173 -4.38 -8.46 4.02
CA CYS A 173 -5.31 -7.62 4.79
C CYS A 173 -5.69 -6.34 4.05
N TRP A 174 -4.73 -5.65 3.42
CA TRP A 174 -5.02 -4.45 2.63
C TRP A 174 -5.90 -4.77 1.43
N VAL A 175 -5.60 -5.85 0.69
CA VAL A 175 -6.38 -6.29 -0.47
C VAL A 175 -7.83 -6.59 -0.05
N LEU A 176 -8.02 -7.37 1.01
CA LEU A 176 -9.35 -7.73 1.53
C LEU A 176 -10.11 -6.50 2.03
N THR A 177 -9.45 -5.64 2.80
CA THR A 177 -10.07 -4.41 3.34
C THR A 177 -10.49 -3.48 2.19
N ALA A 178 -9.64 -3.30 1.19
CA ALA A 178 -9.96 -2.49 0.02
C ALA A 178 -11.11 -3.10 -0.80
N LEU A 179 -11.19 -4.44 -0.90
CA LEU A 179 -12.31 -5.12 -1.57
C LEU A 179 -13.63 -4.86 -0.84
N LEU A 180 -13.63 -4.99 0.49
CA LEU A 180 -14.80 -4.70 1.33
C LEU A 180 -15.20 -3.22 1.29
N ALA A 181 -14.22 -2.31 1.21
CA ALA A 181 -14.47 -0.87 1.13
C ALA A 181 -14.92 -0.39 -0.26
N ALA A 182 -14.57 -1.10 -1.33
CA ALA A 182 -14.87 -0.71 -2.71
C ALA A 182 -16.37 -0.40 -2.98
N PRO A 183 -17.36 -1.21 -2.55
CA PRO A 183 -18.77 -0.87 -2.73
C PRO A 183 -19.20 0.39 -1.96
N VAL A 184 -18.68 0.60 -0.74
CA VAL A 184 -18.96 1.80 0.06
C VAL A 184 -18.40 3.04 -0.63
N VAL A 185 -17.15 2.97 -1.10
CA VAL A 185 -16.53 4.04 -1.89
C VAL A 185 -17.30 4.28 -3.19
N ARG A 186 -17.78 3.21 -3.84
CA ARG A 186 -18.56 3.31 -5.08
C ARG A 186 -19.88 4.06 -4.87
N LEU A 187 -20.55 3.84 -3.74
CA LEU A 187 -21.76 4.57 -3.34
C LEU A 187 -21.43 6.06 -3.12
N LEU A 188 -20.39 6.37 -2.35
CA LEU A 188 -19.92 7.75 -2.12
C LEU A 188 -19.59 8.48 -3.44
N VAL A 189 -18.86 7.81 -4.34
CA VAL A 189 -18.53 8.31 -5.68
C VAL A 189 -19.80 8.58 -6.49
N ALA A 190 -20.83 7.72 -6.40
CA ALA A 190 -22.11 7.92 -7.08
C ALA A 190 -22.88 9.12 -6.53
N LEU A 191 -23.00 9.24 -5.20
CA LEU A 191 -23.66 10.36 -4.51
C LEU A 191 -22.99 11.70 -4.84
N LEU A 192 -21.66 11.73 -4.90
CA LEU A 192 -20.87 12.93 -5.23
C LEU A 192 -20.70 13.16 -6.73
N ARG A 193 -21.40 12.39 -7.59
CA ARG A 193 -21.35 12.46 -9.05
C ARG A 193 -19.92 12.42 -9.62
N ARG A 194 -19.06 11.55 -9.06
CA ARG A 194 -17.66 11.36 -9.45
C ARG A 194 -17.47 10.20 -10.44
N ALA A 195 -16.46 10.30 -11.30
CA ALA A 195 -16.22 9.37 -12.40
C ALA A 195 -15.05 8.42 -12.07
N VAL A 196 -15.36 7.26 -11.48
CA VAL A 196 -14.40 6.18 -11.20
C VAL A 196 -15.08 4.82 -11.39
N THR A 197 -14.32 3.84 -11.91
CA THR A 197 -14.76 2.45 -12.10
C THR A 197 -14.74 1.67 -10.76
N LEU A 198 -15.38 0.51 -10.70
CA LEU A 198 -15.32 -0.33 -9.48
C LEU A 198 -13.88 -0.73 -9.14
N GLY A 199 -13.09 -1.13 -10.14
CA GLY A 199 -11.66 -1.40 -9.97
C GLY A 199 -10.89 -0.17 -9.50
N GLY A 200 -11.25 1.04 -9.95
CA GLY A 200 -10.66 2.27 -9.44
C GLY A 200 -11.03 2.55 -7.97
N CYS A 201 -12.23 2.18 -7.52
CA CYS A 201 -12.63 2.30 -6.10
C CYS A 201 -11.81 1.35 -5.21
N TRP A 202 -11.59 0.12 -5.65
CA TRP A 202 -10.72 -0.83 -4.96
C TRP A 202 -9.28 -0.30 -4.87
N ARG A 203 -8.72 0.21 -5.98
CA ARG A 203 -7.36 0.78 -6.01
C ARG A 203 -7.22 2.04 -5.16
N LEU A 204 -8.28 2.85 -5.07
CA LEU A 204 -8.37 3.98 -4.16
C LEU A 204 -8.26 3.50 -2.70
N GLY A 205 -9.03 2.47 -2.34
CA GLY A 205 -8.97 1.85 -1.02
C GLY A 205 -7.57 1.33 -0.69
N MET A 206 -6.97 0.57 -1.62
CA MET A 206 -5.60 0.07 -1.47
C MET A 206 -4.61 1.22 -1.21
N ALA A 207 -4.61 2.26 -2.05
CA ALA A 207 -3.68 3.37 -1.93
C ALA A 207 -3.88 4.15 -0.62
N ALA A 208 -5.12 4.32 -0.16
CA ALA A 208 -5.44 5.03 1.07
C ALA A 208 -4.93 4.30 2.33
N LEU A 209 -4.80 2.98 2.31
CA LEU A 209 -4.32 2.18 3.46
C LEU A 209 -2.80 2.26 3.66
N LEU A 210 -2.03 2.61 2.62
CA LEU A 210 -0.56 2.56 2.64
C LEU A 210 0.08 3.48 3.69
N PRO A 211 -0.38 4.73 3.91
CA PRO A 211 0.20 5.59 4.94
C PRO A 211 -0.04 5.04 6.35
N GLY A 212 -1.21 4.44 6.61
CA GLY A 212 -1.48 3.73 7.86
C GLY A 212 -0.51 2.57 8.07
N GLY A 213 -0.20 1.81 7.01
CA GLY A 213 0.82 0.75 7.04
C GLY A 213 2.21 1.24 7.48
N LEU A 214 2.65 2.42 7.01
CA LEU A 214 3.91 3.02 7.46
C LEU A 214 3.87 3.47 8.92
N VAL A 215 2.74 4.02 9.39
CA VAL A 215 2.57 4.37 10.81
C VAL A 215 2.68 3.13 11.69
N VAL A 216 2.05 2.02 11.29
CA VAL A 216 2.17 0.73 12.01
C VAL A 216 3.62 0.23 12.00
N ALA A 217 4.31 0.30 10.85
CA ALA A 217 5.71 -0.10 10.76
C ALA A 217 6.62 0.75 11.68
N GLY A 218 6.44 2.07 11.69
CA GLY A 218 7.17 2.99 12.57
C GLY A 218 6.87 2.75 14.06
N GLY A 219 5.60 2.57 14.40
CA GLY A 219 5.17 2.24 15.76
C GLY A 219 5.79 0.92 16.26
N LEU A 220 5.87 -0.08 15.38
CA LEU A 220 6.50 -1.37 15.70
C LEU A 220 8.02 -1.23 15.94
N LEU A 221 8.70 -0.38 15.16
CA LEU A 221 10.12 -0.07 15.38
C LEU A 221 10.36 0.66 16.71
N LEU A 222 9.48 1.62 17.05
CA LEU A 222 9.55 2.32 18.34
C LEU A 222 9.29 1.39 19.50
N TYR A 223 8.32 0.48 19.36
CA TYR A 223 8.07 -0.57 20.35
C TYR A 223 9.29 -1.49 20.50
N ALA A 224 9.86 -1.98 19.40
CA ALA A 224 11.09 -2.79 19.42
C ALA A 224 12.29 -2.06 20.06
N GLY A 225 12.35 -0.74 19.89
CA GLY A 225 13.40 0.13 20.43
C GLY A 225 13.19 0.58 21.87
N HIS A 226 12.18 0.07 22.59
CA HIS A 226 11.79 0.54 23.93
C HIS A 226 11.30 2.00 23.99
N GLY A 227 11.03 2.61 22.83
CA GLY A 227 10.43 3.95 22.75
C GLY A 227 8.94 3.95 23.05
N PHE A 228 8.25 2.82 22.78
CA PHE A 228 6.84 2.60 23.07
C PHE A 228 6.64 1.40 23.99
N ARG A 229 5.62 1.45 24.85
CA ARG A 229 5.02 0.26 25.49
C ARG A 229 4.00 -0.37 24.54
N LEU A 230 3.54 -1.59 24.83
CA LEU A 230 2.52 -2.26 24.01
C LEU A 230 1.27 -1.39 23.82
N LEU A 231 0.79 -0.72 24.87
CA LEU A 231 -0.37 0.16 24.79
C LEU A 231 -0.16 1.35 23.84
N ASP A 232 1.04 1.93 23.81
CA ASP A 232 1.37 3.04 22.91
C ASP A 232 1.38 2.57 21.46
N PHE A 233 1.94 1.37 21.21
CA PHE A 233 1.88 0.74 19.90
C PHE A 233 0.44 0.46 19.46
N LEU A 234 -0.41 -0.05 20.36
CA LEU A 234 -1.82 -0.31 20.05
C LEU A 234 -2.61 0.97 19.78
N ALA A 235 -2.32 2.05 20.51
CA ALA A 235 -2.89 3.37 20.23
C ALA A 235 -2.47 3.87 18.83
N ALA A 236 -1.18 3.76 18.50
CA ALA A 236 -0.67 4.11 17.17
C ALA A 236 -1.30 3.24 16.07
N PHE A 237 -1.47 1.94 16.32
CA PHE A 237 -2.14 1.01 15.42
C PHE A 237 -3.60 1.43 15.19
N GLY A 238 -4.35 1.74 16.26
CA GLY A 238 -5.72 2.24 16.15
C GLY A 238 -5.82 3.53 15.34
N LEU A 239 -4.95 4.50 15.63
CA LEU A 239 -4.91 5.77 14.90
C LEU A 239 -4.55 5.58 13.42
N ALA A 240 -3.63 4.67 13.10
CA ALA A 240 -3.26 4.34 11.73
C ALA A 240 -4.44 3.86 10.87
N HIS A 241 -5.40 3.15 11.48
CA HIS A 241 -6.62 2.69 10.78
C HIS A 241 -7.59 3.83 10.46
N LEU A 242 -7.48 4.99 11.13
CA LEU A 242 -8.27 6.18 10.83
C LEU A 242 -7.72 6.99 9.64
N VAL A 243 -6.41 6.86 9.37
CA VAL A 243 -5.74 7.56 8.26
C VAL A 243 -6.31 7.13 6.91
N GLY A 244 -6.58 5.83 6.74
CA GLY A 244 -7.10 5.27 5.49
C GLY A 244 -8.46 5.84 5.09
N PRO A 245 -9.51 5.73 5.93
CA PRO A 245 -10.80 6.34 5.68
C PRO A 245 -10.71 7.85 5.42
N TRP A 246 -9.90 8.58 6.19
CA TRP A 246 -9.72 10.03 6.00
C TRP A 246 -9.11 10.36 4.62
N LEU A 247 -8.08 9.63 4.21
CA LEU A 247 -7.47 9.80 2.88
C LEU A 247 -8.44 9.40 1.77
N ALA A 248 -9.16 8.29 1.94
CA ALA A 248 -10.13 7.81 0.96
C ALA A 248 -11.25 8.82 0.74
N LEU A 249 -11.80 9.39 1.82
CA LEU A 249 -12.77 10.48 1.78
C LEU A 249 -12.21 11.64 0.96
N GLY A 250 -11.12 12.25 1.41
CA GLY A 250 -10.52 13.40 0.71
C GLY A 250 -10.18 13.12 -0.77
N ALA A 251 -9.72 11.91 -1.08
CA ALA A 251 -9.45 11.48 -2.45
C ALA A 251 -10.72 11.47 -3.32
N VAL A 252 -11.86 11.01 -2.78
CA VAL A 252 -13.14 11.02 -3.52
C VAL A 252 -13.54 12.44 -3.93
N TRP A 253 -13.32 13.45 -3.08
CA TRP A 253 -13.58 14.86 -3.43
C TRP A 253 -12.68 15.37 -4.57
N ARG A 254 -11.49 14.79 -4.73
CA ARG A 254 -10.50 15.16 -5.77
C ARG A 254 -10.71 14.40 -7.09
N LEU A 255 -11.60 13.40 -7.14
CA LEU A 255 -11.89 12.65 -8.35
C LEU A 255 -12.55 13.51 -9.44
N PRO A 256 -12.35 13.18 -10.74
CA PRO A 256 -13.04 13.84 -11.84
C PRO A 256 -14.56 13.78 -11.66
N ARG A 257 -15.27 14.87 -11.97
CA ARG A 257 -16.74 14.88 -11.99
C ARG A 257 -17.24 14.13 -13.21
N ARG A 258 -18.34 13.38 -13.06
CA ARG A 258 -19.09 12.85 -14.22
C ARG A 258 -19.64 14.03 -14.99
N ARG A 259 -19.22 14.16 -16.25
CA ARG A 259 -19.91 15.07 -17.17
C ARG A 259 -21.30 14.47 -17.43
N PRO A 260 -22.38 15.25 -17.27
CA PRO A 260 -23.69 14.79 -17.72
C PRO A 260 -23.58 14.51 -19.23
N VAL A 261 -24.08 13.35 -19.66
CA VAL A 261 -24.28 13.09 -21.08
C VAL A 261 -25.37 14.05 -21.51
N SER A 262 -25.03 15.05 -22.33
CA SER A 262 -26.04 15.94 -22.88
C SER A 262 -26.94 15.09 -23.79
N PRO A 263 -28.26 15.07 -23.57
CA PRO A 263 -29.19 14.39 -24.47
C PRO A 263 -29.22 15.05 -25.87
N PHE A 264 -28.60 16.24 -26.00
CA PHE A 264 -28.45 16.99 -27.25
C PHE A 264 -27.01 17.03 -27.75
N ALA A 265 -26.10 16.20 -27.20
CA ALA A 265 -24.78 16.06 -27.82
C ALA A 265 -24.98 15.39 -29.17
N GLU A 266 -24.73 16.12 -30.26
CA GLU A 266 -24.62 15.52 -31.59
C GLU A 266 -23.63 14.35 -31.51
N PRO A 267 -23.95 13.19 -32.09
CA PRO A 267 -22.99 12.10 -32.19
C PRO A 267 -21.72 12.67 -32.82
N ALA A 268 -20.60 12.52 -32.12
CA ALA A 268 -19.30 12.99 -32.62
C ALA A 268 -19.16 12.48 -34.05
N ALA A 269 -19.07 13.43 -35.00
CA ALA A 269 -18.99 13.13 -36.41
C ALA A 269 -17.98 11.99 -36.59
N GLU A 270 -18.47 10.87 -37.10
CA GLU A 270 -17.65 9.75 -37.50
C GLU A 270 -16.54 10.32 -38.38
N PRO A 271 -15.25 10.06 -38.10
CA PRO A 271 -14.17 10.59 -38.92
C PRO A 271 -14.50 10.19 -40.35
N ALA A 272 -14.70 11.20 -41.20
CA ALA A 272 -15.09 10.99 -42.58
C ALA A 272 -14.18 9.92 -43.16
N VAL A 273 -14.76 8.75 -43.45
CA VAL A 273 -14.13 7.76 -44.30
C VAL A 273 -13.80 8.54 -45.57
N PRO A 274 -12.52 8.72 -45.94
CA PRO A 274 -12.22 9.38 -47.20
C PRO A 274 -12.98 8.62 -48.27
N ALA A 275 -13.81 9.34 -49.03
CA ALA A 275 -14.52 8.78 -50.16
C ALA A 275 -13.50 8.01 -51.01
N PRO A 276 -13.81 6.80 -51.50
CA PRO A 276 -12.91 6.10 -52.39
C PRO A 276 -12.60 7.06 -53.56
N GLU A 277 -11.31 7.30 -53.77
CA GLU A 277 -10.79 7.92 -54.99
C GLU A 277 -11.53 7.28 -56.16
N SER A 278 -12.41 8.06 -56.79
CA SER A 278 -13.02 7.69 -58.04
C SER A 278 -11.90 7.65 -59.07
N ASP A 279 -11.44 6.43 -59.37
CA ASP A 279 -10.60 6.15 -60.53
C ASP A 279 -11.22 6.86 -61.75
N GLU A 280 -10.47 7.82 -62.25
CA GLU A 280 -10.78 8.62 -63.43
C GLU A 280 -10.78 7.69 -64.65
N ALA A 281 -11.94 7.08 -64.94
CA ALA A 281 -12.16 6.41 -66.21
C ALA A 281 -12.18 7.48 -67.32
N PRO A 282 -11.50 7.27 -68.46
CA PRO A 282 -11.38 8.29 -69.49
C PRO A 282 -12.76 8.66 -70.04
N ALA A 283 -13.05 9.96 -70.01
CA ALA A 283 -14.24 10.56 -70.57
C ALA A 283 -14.42 10.13 -72.03
N THR A 284 -15.46 9.34 -72.29
CA THR A 284 -15.98 9.17 -73.64
C THR A 284 -16.96 10.32 -73.87
N GLU A 285 -16.58 11.30 -74.68
CA GLU A 285 -17.47 12.39 -75.10
C GLU A 285 -18.75 11.81 -75.75
N PRO A 286 -19.95 12.20 -75.30
CA PRO A 286 -21.17 11.88 -76.02
C PRO A 286 -21.28 12.75 -77.30
N PRO A 287 -21.80 12.21 -78.41
CA PRO A 287 -21.92 12.94 -79.67
C PRO A 287 -22.82 14.18 -79.56
N ALA A 288 -22.43 15.25 -80.25
CA ALA A 288 -22.93 16.62 -80.12
C ALA A 288 -24.39 16.87 -80.56
N ASP A 289 -25.16 15.84 -80.94
CA ASP A 289 -26.52 15.98 -81.49
C ASP A 289 -27.58 15.26 -80.62
N SER A 290 -27.44 15.30 -79.29
CA SER A 290 -28.49 14.83 -78.38
C SER A 290 -29.52 15.93 -78.10
N PRO A 291 -30.82 15.72 -78.41
CA PRO A 291 -31.89 16.68 -78.14
C PRO A 291 -32.22 16.86 -76.64
N PHE A 292 -31.44 16.23 -75.74
CA PHE A 292 -31.56 16.31 -74.29
C PHE A 292 -30.31 16.86 -73.59
N ALA A 293 -29.41 17.53 -74.32
CA ALA A 293 -28.28 18.22 -73.70
C ALA A 293 -28.77 19.37 -72.80
N ALA A 294 -28.53 19.26 -71.49
CA ALA A 294 -28.83 20.31 -70.55
C ALA A 294 -27.94 21.54 -70.81
N PRO A 295 -28.47 22.78 -70.75
CA PRO A 295 -27.63 23.96 -70.88
C PRO A 295 -26.61 24.03 -69.72
N PRO A 296 -25.39 24.52 -69.96
CA PRO A 296 -24.36 24.64 -68.94
C PRO A 296 -24.86 25.53 -67.79
N ALA A 297 -24.63 25.08 -66.56
CA ALA A 297 -25.02 25.82 -65.37
C ALA A 297 -24.34 27.20 -65.35
N PRO A 298 -25.06 28.27 -64.97
CA PRO A 298 -24.47 29.60 -64.86
C PRO A 298 -23.38 29.60 -63.77
N GLN A 299 -22.20 30.13 -64.11
CA GLN A 299 -21.11 30.37 -63.17
C GLN A 299 -21.59 31.29 -62.04
N PRO A 300 -21.30 30.97 -60.76
CA PRO A 300 -21.60 31.88 -59.65
C PRO A 300 -20.88 33.21 -59.85
N ALA A 301 -21.63 34.30 -59.88
CA ALA A 301 -21.06 35.65 -59.91
C ALA A 301 -20.17 35.87 -58.69
N ALA A 302 -18.93 36.31 -58.92
CA ALA A 302 -18.01 36.69 -57.86
C ALA A 302 -18.63 37.80 -57.00
N ASN A 303 -18.73 37.58 -55.69
CA ASN A 303 -19.30 38.53 -54.75
C ASN A 303 -18.43 39.81 -54.69
N PRO A 304 -18.94 40.98 -55.12
CA PRO A 304 -18.17 42.23 -55.13
C PRO A 304 -17.94 42.82 -53.73
N PHE A 305 -18.45 42.19 -52.67
CA PHE A 305 -18.31 42.62 -51.27
C PHE A 305 -17.38 41.72 -50.43
N ALA A 306 -16.62 40.82 -51.04
CA ALA A 306 -15.60 40.07 -50.30
C ALA A 306 -14.49 41.05 -49.84
N PRO A 307 -14.21 41.16 -48.53
CA PRO A 307 -13.12 42.00 -48.05
C PRO A 307 -11.78 41.44 -48.55
N PRO A 308 -10.79 42.31 -48.89
CA PRO A 308 -9.48 41.84 -49.32
C PRO A 308 -8.79 41.07 -48.18
N PRO A 309 -7.95 40.07 -48.51
CA PRO A 309 -7.21 39.31 -47.52
C PRO A 309 -6.30 40.24 -46.71
N VAL A 310 -6.41 40.16 -45.38
CA VAL A 310 -5.59 40.94 -44.45
C VAL A 310 -4.14 40.46 -44.55
N GLU A 311 -3.28 41.38 -44.97
CA GLU A 311 -1.84 41.25 -45.01
C GLU A 311 -1.31 41.02 -43.58
N SER A 312 -0.59 39.91 -43.40
CA SER A 312 -0.01 39.49 -42.14
C SER A 312 1.06 40.48 -41.65
N ALA A 313 0.83 41.06 -40.47
CA ALA A 313 1.77 41.94 -39.78
C ALA A 313 3.04 41.19 -39.32
N PRO A 314 4.22 41.85 -39.30
CA PRO A 314 5.48 41.23 -38.88
C PRO A 314 5.58 41.08 -37.35
N ALA A 315 6.42 40.13 -36.95
CA ALA A 315 6.66 39.65 -35.59
C ALA A 315 7.07 40.73 -34.58
N PRO A 316 6.75 40.56 -33.28
CA PRO A 316 7.14 41.51 -32.25
C PRO A 316 8.63 41.40 -31.90
N GLU A 317 9.21 42.59 -31.80
CA GLU A 317 10.57 42.92 -31.43
C GLU A 317 10.90 42.55 -29.98
N THR A 318 12.14 42.14 -29.79
CA THR A 318 12.82 41.73 -28.56
C THR A 318 12.61 42.64 -27.34
N ALA A 319 12.23 42.04 -26.20
CA ALA A 319 12.26 42.66 -24.88
C ALA A 319 13.69 42.61 -24.26
N PRO A 320 14.11 43.62 -23.48
CA PRO A 320 15.43 43.63 -22.87
C PRO A 320 15.50 42.76 -21.60
N THR A 321 16.65 42.11 -21.49
CA THR A 321 17.18 41.32 -20.37
C THR A 321 17.28 42.16 -19.09
N LEU A 322 16.64 41.70 -18.01
CA LEU A 322 16.93 42.17 -16.65
C LEU A 322 18.02 41.29 -16.04
N GLU A 323 19.21 41.89 -15.85
CA GLU A 323 20.30 41.38 -15.05
C GLU A 323 19.85 41.05 -13.62
N SER A 324 20.19 39.86 -13.15
CA SER A 324 20.21 39.52 -11.72
C SER A 324 21.63 39.69 -11.19
N PRO A 325 21.85 40.34 -10.04
CA PRO A 325 23.19 40.45 -9.46
C PRO A 325 23.64 39.13 -8.81
N PRO A 326 24.96 38.86 -8.75
CA PRO A 326 25.55 37.58 -8.38
C PRO A 326 26.01 37.51 -6.92
N GLY A 327 26.25 36.28 -6.45
CA GLY A 327 27.21 35.97 -5.38
C GLY A 327 26.57 35.71 -4.01
N ALA A 328 26.37 34.45 -3.60
CA ALA A 328 27.38 33.50 -3.09
C ALA A 328 27.55 33.61 -1.57
N SER A 329 27.15 32.55 -0.84
CA SER A 329 28.09 31.56 -0.31
C SER A 329 27.43 30.70 0.76
N GLU A 330 27.45 29.39 0.52
CA GLU A 330 27.44 28.34 1.54
C GLU A 330 28.57 28.59 2.55
N VAL A 331 28.28 28.49 3.85
CA VAL A 331 29.15 27.77 4.81
C VAL A 331 28.28 27.30 5.98
N SER A 332 28.25 25.99 6.17
CA SER A 332 28.07 25.28 7.45
C SER A 332 29.35 24.44 7.63
N PRO A 333 29.70 23.84 8.79
CA PRO A 333 29.21 23.93 10.17
C PRO A 333 30.36 24.25 11.18
N GLU A 334 30.06 24.50 12.47
CA GLU A 334 30.85 23.97 13.61
C GLU A 334 30.19 24.26 14.97
N GLN A 335 29.92 23.19 15.72
CA GLN A 335 29.88 23.13 17.20
C GLN A 335 31.35 23.02 17.70
N PRO A 336 31.68 23.02 19.02
CA PRO A 336 30.91 23.30 20.24
C PRO A 336 31.62 24.30 21.19
N LEU A 337 31.04 24.60 22.37
CA LEU A 337 31.74 24.63 23.67
C LEU A 337 30.84 25.19 24.80
N ASN A 338 30.64 24.37 25.82
CA ASN A 338 30.44 24.79 27.22
C ASN A 338 31.85 25.09 27.80
N PRO A 339 32.09 26.05 28.73
CA PRO A 339 31.64 25.92 30.13
C PRO A 339 31.27 27.24 30.84
N SER A 340 30.40 27.15 31.85
CA SER A 340 30.55 27.76 33.20
C SER A 340 29.44 27.23 34.12
#